data_AF-A0A933ZDY1-F1
#
_entry.id   AF-A0A933ZDY1-F1
#
_cell.length_a   1.000
_cell.length_b   1.000
_cell.length_c   1.000
_cell.angle_alpha   90.00
_cell.angle_beta   90.00
_cell.angle_gamma   90.00
#
_symmetry.space_group_name_H-M   'P 1'
#
loop_
_entity.id
_entity.type
_entity.pdbx_description
1 polymer ?
#
loop_
_entity_poly.entity_id
_entity_poly.type
_entity_poly.pdbx_seq_one_letter_code
_entity_poly.pdbx_strand_id
1 'polypeptide(L)'
;MNRVHNRRWAAALSAIVAVTMGCARRDRAIERSGLPQCGESTKGIRELDSYWEVQVPGTYWLDMIFTGSEWSPANAIPMPHHHATRLELSNASDFPVLASHQGRQLRFTVEIEAREIQKVAGREQWRATYRARITGVCVPEQG
;
A
#
# COMPACT_ATOMS: atom_id res chain seq x y z
N MET A 1 -8.74 74.84 3.31
CA MET A 1 -7.38 74.75 3.86
C MET A 1 -7.45 74.14 5.25
N ASN A 2 -6.59 73.14 5.48
CA ASN A 2 -6.04 72.63 6.75
C ASN A 2 -6.92 71.93 7.81
N ARG A 3 -6.67 70.60 7.85
CA ARG A 3 -6.53 69.67 9.00
C ARG A 3 -6.17 70.35 10.34
N VAL A 4 -6.48 69.81 11.52
CA VAL A 4 -5.90 68.58 12.10
C VAL A 4 -6.72 68.04 13.29
N HIS A 5 -6.83 66.71 13.29
CA HIS A 5 -7.10 65.70 14.33
C HIS A 5 -7.25 66.10 15.81
N ASN A 6 -8.18 65.41 16.50
CA ASN A 6 -7.74 64.61 17.65
C ASN A 6 -8.61 63.38 17.97
N ARG A 7 -7.88 62.30 18.29
CA ARG A 7 -8.31 60.92 18.57
C ARG A 7 -9.14 60.81 19.85
N ARG A 8 -10.12 59.91 19.86
CA ARG A 8 -10.58 59.22 21.08
C ARG A 8 -10.87 57.74 20.81
N TRP A 9 -10.44 56.93 21.78
CA TRP A 9 -10.44 55.48 21.85
C TRP A 9 -11.80 54.90 22.27
N ALA A 10 -11.94 53.57 22.11
CA ALA A 10 -12.92 52.61 22.67
C ALA A 10 -13.73 51.92 21.57
N ALA A 11 -14.06 50.63 21.58
CA ALA A 11 -13.76 49.51 22.47
C ALA A 11 -13.98 48.22 21.66
N ALA A 12 -13.33 47.13 22.07
CA ALA A 12 -13.56 45.79 21.56
C ALA A 12 -14.92 45.21 22.02
N LEU A 13 -15.50 44.34 21.20
CA LEU A 13 -16.12 43.04 21.53
C LEU A 13 -17.31 42.74 20.61
N SER A 14 -17.23 41.60 19.92
CA SER A 14 -18.33 40.70 19.45
C SER A 14 -17.80 39.94 18.23
N ALA A 15 -18.02 38.64 18.03
CA ALA A 15 -18.61 37.58 18.81
C ALA A 15 -18.16 36.25 18.15
N ILE A 16 -18.30 35.19 18.92
CA ILE A 16 -17.99 33.78 18.66
C ILE A 16 -18.57 33.28 17.32
N VAL A 17 -17.74 32.60 16.52
CA VAL A 17 -18.23 31.59 15.57
C VAL A 17 -17.55 30.27 15.93
N ALA A 18 -18.30 29.40 16.61
CA ALA A 18 -17.95 28.00 16.78
C ALA A 18 -18.24 27.27 15.47
N VAL A 19 -17.21 26.83 14.77
CA VAL A 19 -17.33 25.86 13.66
C VAL A 19 -16.81 24.52 14.15
N THR A 20 -17.76 23.69 14.54
CA THR A 20 -17.78 22.22 14.48
C THR A 20 -16.44 21.51 14.26
N MET A 21 -15.75 21.15 15.35
CA MET A 21 -14.81 20.00 15.35
C MET A 21 -15.62 18.70 15.44
N GLY A 22 -16.32 18.38 14.37
CA GLY A 22 -16.90 17.06 14.12
C GLY A 22 -16.05 16.33 13.08
N CYS A 23 -15.72 15.07 13.37
CA CYS A 23 -15.02 14.11 12.49
C CYS A 23 -13.48 14.22 12.41
N ALA A 24 -12.80 13.87 13.50
CA ALA A 24 -11.43 13.33 13.41
C ALA A 24 -11.25 12.17 14.41
N ARG A 25 -12.19 11.20 14.37
CA ARG A 25 -12.18 10.03 15.26
C ARG A 25 -12.09 8.71 14.48
N ARG A 26 -11.31 8.69 13.40
CA ARG A 26 -10.97 7.45 12.66
C ARG A 26 -9.49 7.27 12.31
N ASP A 27 -8.60 8.19 12.66
CA ASP A 27 -7.18 8.11 12.24
C ASP A 27 -6.20 7.66 13.33
N ARG A 28 -6.68 7.18 14.48
CA ARG A 28 -5.83 6.84 15.64
C ARG A 28 -5.66 5.35 15.96
N ALA A 29 -6.12 4.46 15.08
CA ALA A 29 -6.03 3.00 15.31
C ALA A 29 -4.86 2.33 14.58
N ILE A 30 -4.24 2.97 13.58
CA ILE A 30 -3.14 2.36 12.80
C ILE A 30 -1.76 2.65 13.41
N GLU A 31 -1.67 3.57 14.36
CA GLU A 31 -0.38 4.06 14.90
C GLU A 31 0.16 3.25 16.10
N ARG A 32 -0.57 2.26 16.64
CA ARG A 32 -0.18 1.59 17.90
C ARG A 32 -0.22 0.07 17.93
N SER A 33 -0.69 -0.59 16.89
CA SER A 33 -0.80 -2.05 16.86
C SER A 33 0.06 -2.57 15.73
N GLY A 34 1.09 -3.34 16.08
CA GLY A 34 1.90 -4.08 15.11
C GLY A 34 1.04 -4.92 14.16
N LEU A 35 1.67 -5.41 13.10
CA LEU A 35 0.97 -6.25 12.12
C LEU A 35 0.30 -7.45 12.82
N PRO A 36 -0.97 -7.77 12.47
CA PRO A 36 -1.64 -8.93 13.02
C PRO A 36 -0.94 -10.21 12.59
N GLN A 37 -1.10 -11.29 13.35
CA GLN A 37 -0.74 -12.62 12.85
C GLN A 37 -1.68 -13.01 11.71
N CYS A 38 -1.14 -13.74 10.73
CA CYS A 38 -1.92 -14.24 9.61
C CYS A 38 -2.89 -15.31 10.10
N GLY A 39 -4.15 -14.92 10.28
CA GLY A 39 -5.25 -15.80 10.63
C GLY A 39 -6.34 -15.73 9.56
N GLU A 40 -7.52 -15.23 9.94
CA GLU A 40 -8.69 -15.10 9.05
C GLU A 40 -8.44 -14.26 7.79
N SER A 41 -7.50 -13.30 7.84
CA SER A 41 -7.25 -12.37 6.73
C SER A 41 -6.82 -13.04 5.43
N THR A 42 -6.23 -14.24 5.50
CA THR A 42 -5.81 -15.03 4.33
C THR A 42 -6.66 -16.29 4.13
N LYS A 43 -7.66 -16.51 4.98
CA LYS A 43 -8.49 -17.72 4.93
C LYS A 43 -9.34 -17.74 3.66
N GLY A 44 -9.21 -18.80 2.88
CA GLY A 44 -9.93 -18.97 1.62
C GLY A 44 -9.36 -18.18 0.44
N ILE A 45 -8.27 -17.44 0.63
CA ILE A 45 -7.54 -16.78 -0.45
C ILE A 45 -6.46 -17.74 -0.97
N ARG A 46 -6.32 -17.84 -2.30
CA ARG A 46 -5.33 -18.70 -2.94
C ARG A 46 -3.93 -18.09 -2.82
N GLU A 47 -2.91 -18.92 -2.61
CA GLU A 47 -1.51 -18.49 -2.70
C GLU A 47 -1.17 -18.09 -4.14
N LEU A 48 -0.36 -17.06 -4.34
CA LEU A 48 0.28 -16.81 -5.64
C LEU A 48 1.52 -17.69 -5.78
N ASP A 49 1.30 -18.96 -6.07
CA ASP A 49 2.35 -19.98 -6.20
C ASP A 49 2.88 -20.13 -7.63
N SER A 50 2.28 -19.46 -8.61
CA SER A 50 2.65 -19.55 -10.02
C SER A 50 2.10 -18.38 -10.84
N TYR A 51 2.90 -17.90 -11.81
CA TYR A 51 2.45 -16.91 -12.80
C TYR A 51 1.71 -17.51 -14.00
N TRP A 52 1.63 -18.85 -14.11
CA TRP A 52 0.97 -19.52 -15.23
C TRP A 52 -0.55 -19.36 -15.22
N GLU A 53 -1.16 -19.40 -14.03
CA GLU A 53 -2.62 -19.46 -13.86
C GLU A 53 -3.19 -18.23 -13.15
N VAL A 54 -2.50 -17.10 -13.30
CA VAL A 54 -2.95 -15.83 -12.74
C VAL A 54 -4.19 -15.33 -13.47
N GLN A 55 -5.25 -15.13 -12.70
CA GLN A 55 -6.48 -14.49 -13.12
C GLN A 55 -6.33 -12.98 -12.94
N VAL A 56 -6.88 -12.22 -13.89
CA VAL A 56 -6.85 -10.76 -13.89
C VAL A 56 -8.26 -10.27 -14.23
N PRO A 57 -9.00 -9.66 -13.28
CA PRO A 57 -8.60 -9.44 -11.88
C PRO A 57 -8.57 -10.75 -11.06
N GLY A 58 -7.79 -10.79 -9.98
CA GLY A 58 -7.75 -11.92 -9.05
C GLY A 58 -7.07 -11.60 -7.72
N THR A 59 -7.53 -12.22 -6.62
CA THR A 59 -6.97 -11.99 -5.27
C THR A 59 -6.13 -13.17 -4.81
N TYR A 60 -4.94 -12.85 -4.30
CA TYR A 60 -3.96 -13.84 -3.88
C TYR A 60 -3.25 -13.40 -2.60
N TRP A 61 -2.69 -14.34 -1.86
CA TRP A 61 -1.69 -14.04 -0.84
C TRP A 61 -0.31 -14.54 -1.26
N LEU A 62 0.73 -13.85 -0.80
CA LEU A 62 2.13 -14.27 -0.98
C LEU A 62 3.00 -13.71 0.13
N ASP A 63 4.06 -14.42 0.46
CA ASP A 63 5.06 -13.93 1.39
C ASP A 63 6.07 -13.05 0.66
N MET A 64 6.42 -11.93 1.29
CA MET A 64 7.21 -10.84 0.73
C MET A 64 8.34 -10.47 1.70
N ILE A 65 9.47 -10.06 1.13
CA ILE A 65 10.61 -9.50 1.86
C ILE A 65 11.04 -8.19 1.22
N PHE A 66 11.57 -7.28 2.02
CA PHE A 66 12.15 -6.04 1.51
C PHE A 66 13.61 -6.25 1.08
N THR A 67 13.93 -5.95 -0.17
CA THR A 67 15.26 -6.20 -0.76
C THR A 67 16.15 -4.95 -0.84
N GLY A 68 15.85 -3.94 -0.02
CA GLY A 68 16.60 -2.68 0.06
C GLY A 68 16.00 -1.55 -0.77
N SER A 69 15.30 -1.85 -1.86
CA SER A 69 14.60 -0.87 -2.69
C SER A 69 13.09 -1.11 -2.78
N GLU A 70 12.66 -2.37 -2.81
CA GLU A 70 11.25 -2.73 -2.98
C GLU A 70 10.89 -3.99 -2.19
N TRP A 71 9.60 -4.19 -2.00
CA TRP A 71 9.06 -5.47 -1.53
C TRP A 71 8.99 -6.43 -2.71
N SER A 72 9.59 -7.61 -2.56
CA SER A 72 9.56 -8.68 -3.56
C SER A 72 9.09 -9.99 -2.93
N PRO A 73 8.58 -10.95 -3.73
CA PRO A 73 8.28 -12.28 -3.24
C PRO A 73 9.46 -12.88 -2.47
N ALA A 74 9.18 -13.43 -1.29
CA ALA A 74 10.18 -14.06 -0.42
C ALA A 74 10.74 -15.34 -1.07
N ASN A 75 9.90 -16.06 -1.81
CA ASN A 75 10.26 -17.22 -2.60
C ASN A 75 10.10 -16.91 -4.09
N ALA A 76 10.94 -17.55 -4.93
CA ALA A 76 10.79 -17.44 -6.37
C ALA A 76 9.46 -18.06 -6.82
N ILE A 77 8.61 -17.25 -7.47
CA ILE A 77 7.34 -17.72 -8.04
C ILE A 77 7.62 -18.23 -9.46
N PRO A 78 7.35 -19.51 -9.76
CA PRO A 78 7.46 -20.10 -11.09
C PRO A 78 6.77 -19.24 -12.16
N MET A 79 7.44 -19.10 -13.31
CA MET A 79 6.93 -18.32 -14.45
C MET A 79 7.08 -19.07 -15.76
N PRO A 80 6.35 -18.68 -16.82
CA PRO A 80 6.49 -19.30 -18.12
C PRO A 80 7.90 -19.24 -18.71
N HIS A 81 8.24 -20.25 -19.51
CA HIS A 81 9.52 -20.27 -20.22
C HIS A 81 9.69 -19.01 -21.06
N HIS A 82 10.92 -18.46 -21.08
CA HIS A 82 11.27 -17.21 -21.77
C HIS A 82 10.59 -15.94 -21.22
N HIS A 83 9.92 -16.00 -20.07
CA HIS A 83 9.36 -14.80 -19.44
C HIS A 83 10.32 -14.25 -18.38
N ALA A 84 10.38 -12.92 -18.30
CA ALA A 84 10.85 -12.20 -17.12
C ALA A 84 9.63 -11.51 -16.51
N THR A 85 9.22 -11.94 -15.31
CA THR A 85 7.99 -11.47 -14.67
C THR A 85 8.29 -10.56 -13.50
N ARG A 86 7.57 -9.44 -13.40
CA ARG A 86 7.60 -8.51 -12.27
C ARG A 86 6.21 -8.36 -11.66
N LEU A 87 6.16 -8.35 -10.34
CA LEU A 87 5.00 -7.90 -9.57
C LEU A 87 5.25 -6.45 -9.14
N GLU A 88 4.36 -5.54 -9.51
CA GLU A 88 4.44 -4.12 -9.18
C GLU A 88 3.33 -3.78 -8.19
N LEU A 89 3.70 -3.30 -7.00
CA LEU A 89 2.75 -2.90 -5.96
C LEU A 89 2.35 -1.43 -6.14
N SER A 90 1.09 -1.18 -6.46
CA SER A 90 0.59 0.15 -6.82
C SER A 90 0.40 1.11 -5.63
N ASN A 91 0.21 0.56 -4.43
CA ASN A 91 -0.17 1.33 -3.23
C ASN A 91 0.67 1.00 -1.99
N ALA A 92 1.92 0.56 -2.17
CA ALA A 92 2.79 0.24 -1.03
C ALA A 92 3.00 1.42 -0.07
N SER A 93 2.96 2.66 -0.59
CA SER A 93 3.03 3.89 0.20
C SER A 93 1.88 4.06 1.20
N ASP A 94 0.74 3.41 0.94
CA ASP A 94 -0.48 3.55 1.74
C ASP A 94 -0.43 2.68 3.00
N PHE A 95 0.65 1.90 3.16
CA PHE A 95 0.90 1.03 4.32
C PHE A 95 2.16 1.49 5.06
N PRO A 96 2.11 2.59 5.87
CA PRO A 96 3.27 3.10 6.61
C PRO A 96 3.95 2.04 7.50
N VAL A 97 3.18 1.08 8.00
CA VAL A 97 3.67 -0.04 8.81
C VAL A 97 4.77 -0.85 8.12
N LEU A 98 4.79 -0.89 6.78
CA LEU A 98 5.82 -1.60 6.01
C LEU A 98 7.23 -1.04 6.27
N ALA A 99 7.36 0.28 6.45
CA ALA A 99 8.66 0.91 6.70
C ALA A 99 9.32 0.38 7.99
N SER A 100 8.52 0.10 9.01
CA SER A 100 9.00 -0.46 10.29
C SER A 100 9.30 -1.96 10.27
N HIS A 101 9.05 -2.64 9.15
CA HIS A 101 9.21 -4.09 9.00
C HIS A 101 10.16 -4.49 7.86
N GLN A 102 10.92 -3.52 7.32
CA GLN A 102 11.99 -3.78 6.35
C GLN A 102 13.06 -4.67 7.04
N GLY A 103 13.20 -5.92 6.59
CA GLY A 103 14.05 -6.94 7.23
C GLY A 103 13.28 -8.12 7.84
N ARG A 104 11.95 -8.12 7.75
CA ARG A 104 11.10 -9.26 8.11
C ARG A 104 10.37 -9.79 6.87
N GLN A 105 10.12 -11.09 6.86
CA GLN A 105 9.14 -11.68 5.96
C GLN A 105 7.74 -11.35 6.46
N LEU A 106 6.90 -10.85 5.57
CA LEU A 106 5.51 -10.51 5.82
C LEU A 106 4.63 -11.20 4.77
N ARG A 107 3.39 -11.50 5.11
CA ARG A 107 2.40 -11.98 4.14
C ARG A 107 1.56 -10.83 3.64
N PHE A 108 1.52 -10.70 2.33
CA PHE A 108 0.72 -9.70 1.64
C PHE A 108 -0.48 -10.41 1.05
N THR A 109 -1.66 -9.83 1.22
CA THR A 109 -2.82 -10.13 0.38
C THR A 109 -2.89 -9.04 -0.68
N VAL A 110 -2.95 -9.44 -1.93
CA VAL A 110 -2.93 -8.55 -3.08
C VAL A 110 -4.06 -8.87 -4.05
N GLU A 111 -4.61 -7.84 -4.65
CA GLU A 111 -5.48 -7.93 -5.81
C GLU A 111 -4.64 -7.62 -7.05
N ILE A 112 -4.51 -8.58 -7.96
CA ILE A 112 -3.89 -8.37 -9.26
C ILE A 112 -4.95 -7.70 -10.14
N GLU A 113 -4.69 -6.44 -10.52
CA GLU A 113 -5.64 -5.59 -11.22
C GLU A 113 -5.41 -5.59 -12.74
N ALA A 114 -4.15 -5.69 -13.15
CA ALA A 114 -3.78 -5.64 -14.55
C ALA A 114 -2.55 -6.50 -14.86
N ARG A 115 -2.44 -6.91 -16.12
CA ARG A 115 -1.28 -7.60 -16.68
C ARG A 115 -0.89 -6.97 -17.99
N GLU A 116 0.39 -6.65 -18.11
CA GLU A 116 1.02 -6.18 -19.34
C GLU A 116 2.07 -7.20 -19.79
N ILE A 117 2.04 -7.60 -21.06
CA ILE A 117 3.01 -8.54 -21.63
C ILE A 117 3.58 -7.93 -22.91
N GLN A 118 4.90 -7.83 -23.00
CA GLN A 118 5.60 -7.26 -24.14
C GLN A 118 6.76 -8.16 -24.58
N LYS A 119 6.95 -8.34 -25.89
CA LYS A 119 8.13 -9.02 -26.43
C LYS A 119 9.34 -8.08 -26.31
N VAL A 120 10.48 -8.58 -25.84
CA VAL A 120 11.72 -7.81 -25.80
C VAL A 120 12.29 -7.76 -27.23
N ALA A 121 12.47 -6.54 -27.75
CA ALA A 121 13.00 -6.35 -29.10
C ALA A 121 14.34 -7.07 -29.30
N GLY A 122 14.44 -7.84 -30.38
CA GLY A 122 15.65 -8.60 -30.73
C GLY A 122 15.96 -9.80 -29.84
N ARG A 123 15.02 -10.26 -28.99
CA ARG A 123 15.20 -11.45 -28.13
C ARG A 123 13.97 -12.36 -28.17
N GLU A 124 14.20 -13.66 -28.04
CA GLU A 124 13.14 -14.64 -27.74
C GLU A 124 12.86 -14.63 -26.23
N GLN A 125 12.40 -13.47 -25.75
CA GLN A 125 12.07 -13.22 -24.36
C GLN A 125 10.85 -12.30 -24.28
N TRP A 126 9.98 -12.56 -23.32
CA TRP A 126 8.82 -11.72 -22.98
C TRP A 126 9.02 -11.09 -21.61
N ARG A 127 8.56 -9.86 -21.44
CA ARG A 127 8.44 -9.21 -20.13
C ARG A 127 6.98 -9.15 -19.75
N ALA A 128 6.66 -9.67 -18.57
CA ALA A 128 5.33 -9.62 -17.99
C ALA A 128 5.36 -8.75 -16.72
N THR A 129 4.51 -7.74 -16.65
CA THR A 129 4.31 -6.92 -15.45
C THR A 129 2.90 -7.13 -14.95
N TYR A 130 2.77 -7.61 -13.72
CA TYR A 130 1.50 -7.70 -13.01
C TYR A 130 1.40 -6.52 -12.06
N ARG A 131 0.39 -5.66 -12.26
CA ARG A 131 0.09 -4.59 -11.31
C ARG A 131 -0.84 -5.14 -10.25
N ALA A 132 -0.44 -4.95 -9.00
CA ALA A 132 -1.15 -5.48 -7.86
C ALA A 132 -1.36 -4.40 -6.79
N ARG A 133 -2.55 -4.39 -6.20
CA ARG A 133 -2.92 -3.54 -5.08
C ARG A 133 -2.88 -4.35 -3.81
N ILE A 134 -2.19 -3.86 -2.78
CA ILE A 134 -2.18 -4.47 -1.45
C ILE A 134 -3.55 -4.25 -0.81
N THR A 135 -4.17 -5.32 -0.36
CA THR A 135 -5.47 -5.33 0.34
C THR A 135 -5.34 -5.78 1.79
N GLY A 136 -4.22 -6.40 2.18
CA GLY A 136 -3.93 -6.78 3.56
C GLY A 136 -2.47 -7.12 3.78
N VAL A 137 -2.00 -6.95 5.02
CA VAL A 137 -0.63 -7.31 5.44
C VAL A 137 -0.70 -7.95 6.82
N CYS A 138 -0.02 -9.06 7.02
CA CYS A 138 0.08 -9.76 8.30
C CYS A 138 1.47 -10.41 8.49
N VAL A 139 1.77 -10.80 9.73
CA VAL A 139 2.95 -11.60 10.07
C VAL A 139 2.60 -13.07 9.87
N PRO A 140 3.35 -13.85 9.06
CA PRO A 140 3.09 -15.28 8.94
C PRO A 140 3.33 -15.98 10.28
N GLU A 141 2.54 -17.01 10.59
CA GLU A 141 2.78 -17.84 11.77
C GLU A 141 4.20 -18.43 11.68
N GLN A 142 4.99 -18.29 12.75
CA GLN A 142 6.30 -18.92 12.83
C GLN A 142 6.07 -20.42 12.99
N GLY A 143 6.42 -21.19 11.96
CA GLY A 143 6.49 -22.66 12.02
C GLY A 143 7.59 -23.15 12.95
#